data_AF-A0A7Y4V9S4-F1
#
_entry.id   AF-A0A7Y4V9S4-F1
#
_cell.length_a   1.000
_cell.length_b   1.000
_cell.length_c   1.000
_cell.angle_alpha   90.00
_cell.angle_beta   90.00
_cell.angle_gamma   90.00
#
_symmetry.space_group_name_H-M   'P 1'
#
loop_
_entity.id
_entity.type
_entity.pdbx_description
1 polymer ?
#
loop_
_entity_poly.entity_id
_entity_poly.type
_entity_poly.pdbx_seq_one_letter_code
_entity_poly.pdbx_strand_id
1 'polypeptide(L)' 'MEIIILLIAISLTIAVFFLGAFIWNMKSGQYDDTYGPSVRMLFEDKRNTKAELPEKKDVKE' A
#
# COMPACT_ATOMS: atom_id res chain seq x y z
N MET A 1 35.27 -6.52 -30.90
CA MET A 1 34.21 -7.51 -30.56
C MET A 1 33.98 -7.59 -29.06
N GLU A 2 35.03 -7.49 -28.24
CA GLU A 2 34.96 -7.38 -26.77
C GLU A 2 33.93 -6.38 -26.24
N ILE A 3 33.90 -5.15 -26.79
CA ILE A 3 32.98 -4.10 -26.33
C ILE A 3 31.52 -4.48 -26.55
N ILE A 4 31.20 -5.17 -27.64
CA ILE A 4 29.82 -5.60 -27.93
C ILE A 4 29.36 -6.62 -26.89
N ILE A 5 30.23 -7.57 -26.53
CA ILE A 5 29.94 -8.58 -25.51
C ILE A 5 29.74 -7.93 -24.13
N LEU A 6 30.59 -6.95 -23.77
CA LEU A 6 30.45 -6.18 -22.53
C LEU A 6 29.11 -5.42 -22.47
N LEU A 7 28.73 -4.75 -23.56
CA LEU A 7 27.47 -4.00 -23.64
C LEU A 7 26.24 -4.91 -23.53
N ILE A 8 26.30 -6.11 -24.13
CA ILE A 8 25.23 -7.12 -24.00
C ILE A 8 25.12 -7.60 -22.55
N ALA A 9 26.24 -7.89 -21.89
CA ALA A 9 26.22 -8.33 -20.48
C ALA A 9 25.63 -7.25 -19.56
N ILE A 10 26.02 -5.99 -19.75
CA ILE A 10 25.51 -4.86 -18.97
C ILE A 10 24.00 -4.67 -19.21
N SER A 11 23.55 -4.68 -20.47
CA SER A 11 22.14 -4.47 -20.80
C SER A 11 21.25 -5.60 -20.25
N LEU A 12 21.71 -6.85 -20.32
CA LEU A 12 21.01 -8.00 -19.77
C LEU A 12 20.91 -7.91 -18.24
N THR A 13 22.00 -7.52 -17.57
CA THR A 13 22.04 -7.33 -16.11
C THR A 13 21.05 -6.27 -15.68
N ILE A 14 21.02 -5.12 -16.38
CA ILE A 14 20.08 -4.04 -16.11
C ILE A 14 18.63 -4.51 -16.31
N ALA A 15 18.35 -5.24 -17.40
CA ALA A 15 17.02 -5.75 -17.68
C ALA A 15 16.51 -6.70 -16.57
N VAL A 16 17.35 -7.64 -16.12
CA VAL A 16 17.01 -8.58 -15.02
C VAL A 16 16.86 -7.83 -13.70
N PHE A 17 17.72 -6.85 -13.42
CA PHE A 17 17.63 -6.01 -12.23
C PHE A 17 16.29 -5.28 -12.15
N PHE A 18 15.90 -4.58 -13.23
CA PHE A 18 14.62 -3.87 -13.27
C PHE A 18 13.42 -4.82 -13.22
N LEU A 19 13.50 -5.97 -13.89
CA LEU A 19 12.44 -6.98 -13.82
C LEU A 19 12.27 -7.54 -12.39
N GLY A 20 13.37 -7.83 -11.69
CA GLY A 20 13.36 -8.29 -10.30
C GLY A 20 12.78 -7.23 -9.36
N ALA A 21 13.22 -5.98 -9.51
CA ALA A 21 12.69 -4.85 -8.75
C ALA A 21 11.19 -4.64 -9.01
N PHE A 22 10.74 -4.78 -10.26
CA PHE A 22 9.33 -4.67 -10.64
C PHE A 22 8.47 -5.76 -9.98
N ILE A 23 8.92 -7.02 -10.01
CA ILE A 23 8.21 -8.14 -9.37
C ILE A 23 8.15 -7.94 -7.85
N TRP A 24 9.24 -7.49 -7.22
CA TRP A 24 9.23 -7.15 -5.79
C TRP A 24 8.20 -6.05 -5.50
N ASN A 25 8.18 -4.97 -6.29
CA ASN A 25 7.22 -3.89 -6.11
C ASN A 25 5.76 -4.39 -6.21
N MET A 26 5.46 -5.25 -7.19
CA MET A 26 4.13 -5.88 -7.31
C MET A 26 3.74 -6.71 -6.09
N LYS A 27 4.70 -7.43 -5.50
CA LYS A 27 4.45 -8.27 -4.32
C LYS A 27 4.37 -7.48 -3.02
N SER A 28 4.89 -6.24 -2.98
CA SER A 28 4.98 -5.43 -1.75
C SER A 28 3.63 -4.92 -1.21
N GLY A 29 2.49 -5.33 -1.79
CA GLY A 29 1.16 -4.94 -1.28
C GLY A 29 0.87 -3.44 -1.38
N GLN A 30 1.69 -2.69 -2.12
CA GLN A 30 1.54 -1.23 -2.24
C GLN A 30 0.22 -0.83 -2.93
N TYR A 31 -0.44 -1.79 -3.57
CA TYR A 31 -1.73 -1.63 -4.24
C TYR A 31 -2.94 -1.95 -3.35
N ASP A 32 -2.72 -2.30 -2.07
CA ASP A 32 -3.82 -2.66 -1.16
C ASP A 32 -4.67 -1.46 -0.76
N ASP A 33 -4.14 -0.24 -0.87
CA ASP A 33 -4.90 1.00 -0.64
C ASP A 33 -5.68 1.42 -1.90
N THR A 34 -6.65 0.58 -2.28
CA THR A 34 -7.58 0.84 -3.40
C THR A 34 -8.65 1.86 -3.05
N TYR A 35 -8.79 2.23 -1.78
CA TYR A 35 -9.80 3.15 -1.27
C TYR A 35 -9.16 4.50 -0.94
N GLY A 36 -9.43 5.50 -1.79
CA GLY A 36 -8.87 6.84 -1.61
C GLY A 36 -9.19 7.47 -0.24
N PRO A 37 -8.34 8.39 0.25
CA PRO A 37 -8.50 9.03 1.57
C PRO A 37 -9.88 9.68 1.78
N SER A 38 -10.47 10.25 0.73
CA SER A 38 -11.79 10.90 0.75
C SER A 38 -12.91 9.92 1.09
N VAL A 39 -12.89 8.72 0.48
CA VAL A 39 -13.87 7.65 0.72
C VAL A 39 -13.69 7.12 2.15
N ARG A 40 -12.44 6.90 2.56
CA ARG A 40 -12.12 6.47 3.92
C ARG A 40 -12.72 7.42 4.97
N MET A 41 -12.48 8.72 4.85
CA MET A 41 -12.99 9.73 5.78
C MET A 41 -14.54 9.78 5.81
N LEU A 42 -15.20 9.72 4.64
CA LEU A 42 -16.67 9.76 4.52
C LEU A 42 -17.38 8.58 5.23
N PHE A 43 -16.73 7.41 5.29
CA PHE A 43 -17.32 6.18 5.83
C PHE A 43 -16.75 5.74 7.19
N GLU A 44 -15.56 6.21 7.57
CA GLU A 44 -14.99 5.99 8.91
C GLU A 44 -15.66 6.84 9.99
N ASP A 45 -16.03 8.10 9.67
CA ASP A 45 -16.74 8.98 10.63
C ASP A 45 -18.10 8.41 11.08
N LYS A 46 -18.75 7.59 10.25
CA LYS A 46 -20.05 6.97 10.60
C LYS A 46 -19.93 5.81 11.59
N ARG A 47 -18.74 5.21 11.75
CA ARG A 47 -18.53 4.06 12.62
C ARG A 47 -18.25 4.46 14.07
N ASN A 48 -17.65 5.62 14.30
CA ASN A 48 -17.30 6.09 15.64
C ASN A 48 -18.50 6.70 16.40
N THR A 49 -19.58 7.12 15.73
CA THR A 49 -20.77 7.67 16.41
C THR A 49 -21.61 6.65 17.18
N LYS A 50 -21.39 5.33 16.98
CA LYS A 50 -22.19 4.28 17.68
C LYS A 50 -21.55 3.69 18.93
N ALA A 51 -20.26 3.94 19.21
CA ALA A 51 -19.54 3.29 20.31
C ALA A 51 -19.37 4.15 21.57
N GLU A 52 -19.70 5.45 21.52
CA GLU A 52 -19.62 6.36 22.67
C GLU A 52 -20.97 7.02 22.96
N LEU A 53 -22.01 6.22 23.18
CA LEU A 53 -23.09 6.69 24.05
C LEU A 53 -22.61 6.45 25.48
N PRO A 54 -22.42 7.49 26.30
CA PRO A 54 -22.08 7.28 27.71
C PRO A 54 -23.22 6.51 28.34
N GLU A 55 -22.92 5.31 28.83
CA GLU A 55 -23.81 4.52 29.67
C GLU A 55 -24.34 5.45 30.76
N LYS A 56 -25.64 5.73 30.70
CA LYS A 56 -26.35 6.60 31.61
C LYS A 56 -26.20 5.99 33.01
N LYS A 57 -25.19 6.42 33.77
CA LYS A 57 -25.01 6.02 35.17
C LYS A 57 -26.29 6.37 35.90
N ASP A 58 -26.97 5.32 36.35
CA ASP A 58 -28.18 5.41 37.16
C ASP A 58 -27.94 6.38 38.31
N VAL A 59 -28.76 7.43 38.31
CA VAL A 59 -28.99 8.29 39.46
C VAL A 59 -29.56 7.38 40.55
N LYS A 60 -28.76 7.08 41.57
CA LYS A 60 -29.29 6.62 42.85
C LYS A 60 -29.16 7.77 43.85
N GLU A 61 -30.33 8.14 44.37
CA GLU A 61 -30.57 9.03 45.49
C GLU A 61 -29.69 8.71 46.71
#